data_AF-A0A9W6DEC1-F1
#
_entry.id   AF-A0A9W6DEC1-F1
#
_cell.length_a   1.000
_cell.length_b   1.000
_cell.length_c   1.000
_cell.angle_alpha   90.00
_cell.angle_beta   90.00
_cell.angle_gamma   90.00
#
_symmetry.space_group_name_H-M   'P 1'
#
loop_
_entity.id
_entity.type
_entity.pdbx_description
1 polymer ?
#
loop_
_entity_poly.entity_id
_entity_poly.type
_entity_poly.pdbx_seq_one_letter_code
_entity_poly.pdbx_strand_id
1 'polypeptide(L)'
;MKQRWKFYLIGYVMGYVVPLMYDGVPSAIYLVPIKVTCVIFAIAIGTPLYYGSIRMPLFDSYRRILKYGILVFVVIIVSYIIATFLYYNFNVDITPFLGMDFIE
;
A
#
# COMPACT_ATOMS: atom_id res chain seq x y z
N MET A 1 16.95 15.53 -3.14
CA MET A 1 16.26 14.78 -2.06
C MET A 1 15.10 15.54 -1.41
N LYS A 2 15.14 16.89 -1.25
CA LYS A 2 14.19 17.69 -0.44
C LYS A 2 12.68 17.60 -0.78
N GLN A 3 12.27 17.00 -1.90
CA GLN A 3 10.85 16.91 -2.30
C GLN A 3 10.35 15.48 -2.53
N ARG A 4 11.20 14.46 -2.29
CA ARG A 4 10.85 13.06 -2.56
C ARG A 4 9.58 12.64 -1.82
N TRP A 5 9.45 13.03 -0.56
CA TRP A 5 8.29 12.74 0.29
C TRP A 5 6.94 13.18 -0.32
N LYS A 6 6.91 14.25 -1.12
CA LYS A 6 5.66 14.75 -1.73
C LYS A 6 5.05 13.72 -2.69
N PHE A 7 5.89 13.02 -3.45
CA PHE A 7 5.43 11.98 -4.38
C PHE A 7 4.89 10.76 -3.65
N TYR A 8 5.54 10.37 -2.55
CA TYR A 8 5.05 9.28 -1.68
C TYR A 8 3.76 9.67 -0.96
N LEU A 9 3.60 10.93 -0.56
CA LEU A 9 2.38 11.43 0.07
C LEU A 9 1.17 11.28 -0.85
N ILE A 10 1.31 11.57 -2.15
CA ILE A 10 0.21 11.40 -3.11
C ILE A 10 -0.25 9.95 -3.13
N GLY A 11 0.69 9.00 -3.27
CA GLY A 11 0.36 7.58 -3.23
C GLY A 11 -0.22 7.16 -1.88
N TYR A 12 0.29 7.70 -0.77
CA TYR A 12 -0.23 7.41 0.57
C TYR A 12 -1.69 7.84 0.72
N VAL A 13 -2.03 9.07 0.30
CA VAL A 13 -3.41 9.58 0.34
C VAL A 13 -4.31 8.73 -0.54
N MET A 14 -3.87 8.34 -1.73
CA MET A 14 -4.64 7.42 -2.58
C MET A 14 -4.86 6.06 -1.92
N GLY A 15 -3.83 5.47 -1.31
CA GLY A 15 -3.95 4.20 -0.60
C GLY A 15 -4.81 4.26 0.66
N TYR A 16 -5.04 5.45 1.21
CA TYR A 16 -6.00 5.66 2.30
C TYR A 16 -7.43 5.82 1.77
N VAL A 17 -7.62 6.64 0.73
CA VAL A 17 -8.95 6.99 0.20
C VAL A 17 -9.58 5.85 -0.59
N VAL A 18 -8.81 5.17 -1.45
CA VAL A 18 -9.34 4.14 -2.36
C VAL A 18 -10.02 2.99 -1.60
N PRO A 19 -9.41 2.40 -0.57
CA PRO A 19 -10.08 1.33 0.17
C PRO A 19 -11.30 1.81 0.94
N LEU A 20 -11.28 3.03 1.49
CA LEU A 20 -12.44 3.61 2.17
C LEU A 20 -13.64 3.79 1.23
N MET A 21 -13.38 4.04 -0.05
CA MET A 21 -14.44 4.14 -1.07
C MET A 21 -14.97 2.78 -1.50
N TYR A 22 -14.13 1.74 -1.48
CA TYR A 22 -14.50 0.40 -1.96
C TYR A 22 -15.15 -0.45 -0.86
N ASP A 23 -14.51 -0.53 0.31
CA ASP A 23 -14.95 -1.37 1.45
C ASP A 23 -15.95 -0.63 2.37
N GLY A 24 -16.02 0.69 2.26
CA GLY A 24 -16.79 1.54 3.18
C GLY A 24 -16.15 1.67 4.57
N VAL A 25 -16.91 2.19 5.54
CA VAL A 25 -16.45 2.43 6.91
C VAL A 25 -17.40 1.74 7.90
N PRO A 26 -17.21 0.44 8.16
CA PRO A 26 -18.09 -0.30 9.06
C PRO A 26 -17.88 0.10 10.53
N SER A 27 -16.70 0.62 10.90
CA SER A 27 -16.45 1.18 12.24
C SER A 27 -15.32 2.19 12.26
N ALA A 28 -15.19 2.96 13.35
CA ALA A 28 -14.20 4.02 13.49
C ALA A 28 -12.74 3.53 13.40
N ILE A 29 -12.47 2.24 13.67
CA ILE A 29 -11.12 1.66 13.55
C ILE A 29 -10.62 1.62 12.09
N TYR A 30 -11.53 1.66 11.11
CA TYR A 30 -11.20 1.76 9.69
C TYR A 30 -10.72 3.16 9.29
N LEU A 31 -10.88 4.18 10.15
CA LEU A 31 -10.36 5.54 9.91
C LEU A 31 -8.92 5.71 10.40
N VAL A 32 -8.28 4.64 10.89
CA VAL A 32 -6.87 4.68 11.27
C VAL A 32 -6.03 4.99 10.02
N PRO A 33 -5.23 6.06 10.02
CA PRO A 33 -4.49 6.49 8.83
C PRO A 33 -3.33 5.55 8.49
N ILE A 34 -2.83 4.79 9.46
CA ILE A 34 -1.70 3.88 9.29
C ILE A 34 -2.22 2.52 8.81
N LYS A 35 -2.27 2.35 7.48
CA LYS A 35 -2.63 1.08 6.83
C LYS A 35 -1.54 0.58 5.90
N VAL A 36 -1.46 -0.74 5.72
CA VAL A 36 -0.50 -1.37 4.79
C VAL A 36 -0.75 -0.90 3.35
N THR A 37 -2.00 -0.73 2.94
CA THR A 37 -2.38 -0.16 1.63
C THR A 37 -1.79 1.22 1.37
N CYS A 38 -1.77 2.08 2.40
CA CYS A 38 -1.22 3.43 2.28
C CYS A 38 0.27 3.37 1.93
N VAL A 39 1.02 2.46 2.57
CA VAL A 39 2.45 2.24 2.28
C VAL A 39 2.65 1.63 0.89
N ILE A 40 1.81 0.66 0.52
CA ILE A 40 1.86 0.02 -0.80
C ILE A 40 1.64 1.06 -1.91
N PHE A 41 0.58 1.85 -1.84
CA PHE A 41 0.29 2.87 -2.85
C PHE A 41 1.33 3.98 -2.84
N ALA A 42 1.83 4.39 -1.67
CA ALA A 42 2.93 5.34 -1.57
C ALA A 42 4.15 4.85 -2.37
N ILE A 43 4.50 3.56 -2.26
CA ILE A 43 5.63 2.99 -3.00
C ILE A 43 5.28 2.79 -4.47
N ALA A 44 4.13 2.20 -4.79
CA ALA A 44 3.72 1.85 -6.14
C ALA A 44 3.51 3.09 -7.03
N ILE A 45 2.95 4.17 -6.49
CA ILE A 45 2.67 5.42 -7.22
C ILE A 45 3.78 6.44 -7.01
N GLY A 46 4.25 6.62 -5.78
CA GLY A 46 5.25 7.64 -5.46
C GLY A 46 6.62 7.37 -6.09
N THR A 47 6.99 6.10 -6.25
CA THR A 47 8.25 5.71 -6.90
C THR A 47 8.29 6.10 -8.38
N PRO A 48 7.35 5.67 -9.25
CA PRO A 48 7.35 6.08 -10.65
C PRO A 48 7.16 7.59 -10.81
N LEU A 49 6.31 8.23 -10.00
CA LEU A 49 6.13 9.69 -10.06
C LEU A 49 7.43 10.45 -9.75
N TYR A 50 8.15 10.03 -8.70
CA TYR A 50 9.43 10.65 -8.35
C TYR A 50 10.47 10.47 -9.45
N TYR A 51 10.63 9.24 -9.95
CA TYR A 51 11.64 8.95 -10.99
C TYR A 51 11.30 9.57 -12.34
N GLY A 52 10.02 9.65 -12.70
CA GLY A 52 9.55 10.40 -13.86
C GLY A 52 9.84 11.90 -13.75
N SER A 53 9.68 12.48 -12.56
CA SER A 53 9.94 13.92 -12.35
C SER A 53 11.41 14.29 -12.53
N ILE A 54 12.35 13.41 -12.18
CA ILE A 54 13.80 13.67 -12.29
C ILE A 54 14.37 13.23 -13.65
N ARG A 55 13.53 12.83 -14.62
CA ARG A 55 13.92 12.41 -15.98
C ARG A 55 15.05 11.38 -15.99
N MET A 56 14.99 10.41 -15.06
CA MET A 56 15.99 9.35 -15.01
C MET A 56 15.96 8.52 -16.32
N PRO A 57 17.10 7.92 -16.73
CA PRO A 57 17.12 7.01 -17.86
C PRO A 57 16.04 5.93 -17.70
N LEU A 58 15.32 5.64 -18.79
CA LEU A 58 14.19 4.70 -18.77
C LEU A 58 14.59 3.32 -18.23
N PHE A 59 15.81 2.88 -18.55
CA PHE A 59 16.32 1.57 -18.16
C PHE A 59 16.54 1.44 -16.63
N ASP A 60 17.06 2.49 -15.99
CA ASP A 60 17.25 2.53 -14.54
C ASP A 60 15.92 2.67 -13.79
N SER A 61 14.98 3.44 -14.38
CA SER A 61 13.64 3.61 -13.84
C SER A 61 12.86 2.29 -13.85
N TYR A 62 12.93 1.53 -14.96
CA TYR A 62 12.27 0.23 -15.10
C TYR A 62 12.76 -0.79 -14.05
N ARG A 63 14.09 -0.95 -13.90
CA ARG A 63 14.67 -1.87 -12.90
C ARG A 63 14.22 -1.55 -11.48
N ARG A 64 14.15 -0.25 -11.13
CA ARG A 64 13.68 0.19 -9.80
C ARG A 64 12.19 -0.09 -9.63
N ILE A 65 11.35 0.26 -10.60
CA ILE A 65 9.91 0.00 -10.56
C ILE A 65 9.65 -1.50 -10.40
N LEU A 66 10.34 -2.37 -11.16
CA LEU A 66 10.24 -3.82 -11.00
C LEU A 66 10.62 -4.27 -9.58
N LYS A 67 11.76 -3.81 -9.05
CA LYS A 67 12.20 -4.17 -7.69
C LYS A 67 11.16 -3.77 -6.64
N TYR A 68 10.61 -2.56 -6.73
CA TYR A 68 9.59 -2.09 -5.80
C TYR A 68 8.24 -2.79 -6.01
N GLY A 69 7.89 -3.13 -7.25
CA GLY A 69 6.69 -3.92 -7.58
C GLY A 69 6.75 -5.32 -6.98
N ILE A 70 7.89 -6.01 -7.11
CA ILE A 70 8.11 -7.32 -6.47
C ILE A 70 8.00 -7.20 -4.95
N LEU A 71 8.60 -6.16 -4.36
CA LEU A 71 8.51 -5.92 -2.91
C LEU A 71 7.06 -5.69 -2.48
N VAL A 72 6.30 -4.86 -3.19
CA VAL A 72 4.87 -4.63 -2.94
C VAL A 72 4.09 -5.94 -3.03
N PHE A 73 4.34 -6.74 -4.06
CA PHE A 73 3.67 -8.03 -4.25
C PHE A 73 3.95 -9.01 -3.11
N VAL A 74 5.20 -9.10 -2.67
CA VAL A 74 5.59 -9.93 -1.51
C VAL A 74 4.89 -9.44 -0.23
N VAL A 75 4.82 -8.12 0.00
CA VAL A 75 4.13 -7.55 1.15
C VAL A 75 2.65 -7.91 1.15
N ILE A 76 1.97 -7.82 0.00
CA ILE A 76 0.55 -8.19 -0.13
C ILE A 76 0.34 -9.68 0.22
N ILE A 77 1.16 -10.58 -0.33
CA ILE A 77 1.05 -12.02 -0.05
C ILE A 77 1.26 -12.31 1.43
N VAL A 78 2.31 -11.73 2.03
CA VAL A 78 2.62 -11.94 3.45
C VAL A 78 1.48 -11.40 4.32
N SER A 79 0.96 -10.20 4.01
CA SER A 79 -0.21 -9.64 4.70
C SER A 79 -1.44 -10.52 4.61
N TYR A 80 -1.74 -11.07 3.42
CA TYR A 80 -2.85 -12.00 3.22
C TYR A 80 -2.69 -13.27 4.06
N ILE A 81 -1.51 -13.91 4.03
CA ILE A 81 -1.23 -15.12 4.82
C ILE A 81 -1.39 -14.84 6.31
N ILE A 82 -0.86 -13.72 6.81
CA ILE A 82 -0.98 -13.34 8.23
C ILE A 82 -2.44 -13.08 8.61
N ALA A 83 -3.20 -12.34 7.79
CA ALA A 83 -4.61 -12.06 8.04
C ALA A 83 -5.42 -13.35 8.13
N THR A 84 -5.26 -14.22 7.14
CA THR A 84 -5.90 -15.53 7.05
C THR A 84 -5.56 -16.39 8.27
N PHE A 85 -4.27 -16.48 8.62
CA PHE A 85 -3.82 -17.26 9.75
C PHE A 85 -4.40 -16.76 11.08
N LEU A 86 -4.40 -15.44 11.31
CA LEU A 86 -4.94 -14.84 12.53
C LEU A 86 -6.46 -15.01 12.64
N TYR A 87 -7.17 -14.87 11.53
CA TYR A 87 -8.62 -15.05 11.50
C TYR A 87 -9.02 -16.50 11.80
N TYR A 88 -8.48 -17.47 11.06
CA TYR A 88 -8.88 -18.87 11.22
C TYR A 88 -8.40 -19.52 12.52
N ASN A 89 -7.27 -19.09 13.10
CA ASN A 89 -6.74 -19.71 14.33
C ASN A 89 -7.12 -18.96 15.61
N PHE A 90 -7.29 -17.63 15.55
CA PHE A 90 -7.50 -16.80 16.74
C PHE A 90 -8.78 -15.97 16.69
N ASN A 91 -9.54 -16.03 15.59
CA ASN A 91 -10.73 -15.20 15.34
C ASN A 91 -10.43 -13.69 15.50
N VAL A 92 -9.21 -13.28 15.12
CA VAL A 92 -8.76 -11.89 15.17
C VAL A 92 -8.80 -11.31 13.77
N ASP A 93 -9.63 -10.28 13.59
CA ASP A 93 -9.71 -9.51 12.36
C ASP A 93 -8.71 -8.33 12.37
N ILE A 94 -7.73 -8.39 11.46
CA ILE A 94 -6.74 -7.31 11.24
C ILE A 94 -6.96 -6.54 9.94
N THR A 95 -8.05 -6.80 9.24
CA THR A 95 -8.48 -6.11 8.02
C THR A 95 -8.45 -4.58 8.12
N PRO A 96 -8.86 -3.96 9.25
CA PRO A 96 -8.78 -2.50 9.38
C PRO A 96 -7.36 -1.92 9.26
N PHE A 97 -6.36 -2.68 9.69
CA PHE A 97 -4.94 -2.27 9.66
C PHE A 97 -4.28 -2.56 8.32
N LEU A 98 -4.81 -3.54 7.58
CA LEU A 98 -4.33 -3.82 6.25
C LEU A 98 -4.92 -2.85 5.23
N GLY A 99 -6.19 -2.48 5.42
CA GLY A 99 -6.94 -1.60 4.54
C GLY A 99 -7.40 -2.27 3.25
N MET A 100 -7.51 -3.59 3.22
CA MET A 100 -8.16 -4.36 2.16
C MET A 100 -8.85 -5.52 2.83
N ASP A 101 -10.08 -5.82 2.40
CA ASP A 101 -10.76 -7.03 2.82
C ASP A 101 -10.11 -8.25 2.17
N PHE A 102 -9.66 -9.20 3.00
CA PHE A 102 -8.96 -10.41 2.56
C PHE A 102 -9.74 -11.68 2.87
N ILE A 103 -10.88 -11.55 3.56
CA ILE A 103 -11.58 -12.66 4.18
C ILE A 103 -13.03 -12.60 3.68
N GLU A 104 -13.33 -13.41 2.66
CA GLU A 104 -14.71 -13.69 2.21
C GLU A 104 -15.30 -14.88 2.99
#